data_AF-A0A378NTR8-F1
#
_entry.id   AF-A0A378NTR8-F1
#
_cell.length_a   1.000
_cell.length_b   1.000
_cell.length_c   1.000
_cell.angle_alpha   90.00
_cell.angle_beta   90.00
_cell.angle_gamma   90.00
#
_symmetry.space_group_name_H-M   'P 1'
#
loop_
_entity.id
_entity.type
_entity.pdbx_description
1 polymer ?
#
loop_
_entity_poly.entity_id
_entity_poly.type
_entity_poly.pdbx_seq_one_letter_code
_entity_poly.pdbx_strand_id
1 'polypeptide(L)'
;MSNLKINNKIELNGRFTVERKKDINANPVIIYRTGVLEIPKYIDEIKTIENDKYKINGINVYKETFVSEEDYIAYEFKFDEIFIKDN
;
A
#
# COMPACT_ATOMS: atom_id res chain seq x y z
N MET A 1 -1.63 13.21 -6.48
CA MET A 1 -0.58 12.47 -5.75
C MET A 1 -0.41 13.12 -4.39
N SER A 2 -0.09 12.35 -3.35
CA SER A 2 0.22 12.84 -2.00
C SER A 2 1.70 12.63 -1.70
N ASN A 3 2.25 13.40 -0.77
CA ASN A 3 3.55 13.09 -0.18
C ASN A 3 3.40 11.78 0.63
N LEU A 4 4.22 10.79 0.29
CA LEU A 4 4.26 9.48 0.93
C LEU A 4 5.61 9.31 1.62
N LYS A 5 5.58 8.72 2.81
CA LYS A 5 6.75 8.23 3.52
C LYS A 5 6.74 6.71 3.52
N ILE A 6 7.65 6.12 2.75
CA ILE A 6 7.83 4.68 2.61
C ILE A 6 8.91 4.20 3.60
N ASN A 7 8.63 3.12 4.33
CA ASN A 7 9.54 2.52 5.32
C ASN A 7 10.06 3.52 6.37
N ASN A 8 9.26 4.54 6.70
CA ASN A 8 9.64 5.64 7.58
C ASN A 8 10.91 6.42 7.15
N LYS A 9 11.38 6.27 5.91
CA LYS A 9 12.67 6.82 5.44
C LYS A 9 12.59 7.55 4.10
N ILE A 10 11.89 6.97 3.12
CA ILE A 10 11.88 7.47 1.75
C ILE A 10 10.65 8.35 1.57
N GLU A 11 10.87 9.62 1.27
CA GLU A 11 9.80 10.58 0.98
C GLU A 11 9.70 10.81 -0.52
N LEU A 12 8.50 10.66 -1.08
CA LEU A 12 8.22 10.81 -2.51
C LEU A 12 6.75 11.14 -2.77
N ASN A 13 6.45 11.60 -3.98
CA ASN A 13 5.06 11.76 -4.41
C ASN A 13 4.55 10.45 -5.01
N GLY A 14 3.35 10.03 -4.59
CA GLY A 14 2.69 8.85 -5.13
C GLY A 14 1.21 8.82 -4.79
N ARG A 15 0.58 7.68 -5.00
CA ARG A 15 -0.78 7.41 -4.52
C ARG A 15 -0.91 5.96 -4.09
N PHE A 16 -1.82 5.69 -3.17
CA PHE A 16 -2.19 4.34 -2.85
C PHE A 16 -3.70 4.23 -2.60
N THR A 17 -4.23 3.03 -2.81
CA THR A 17 -5.57 2.63 -2.44
C THR A 17 -5.48 1.39 -1.56
N VAL A 18 -6.42 1.26 -0.63
CA VAL A 18 -6.51 0.11 0.28
C VAL A 18 -7.96 -0.27 0.50
N GLU A 19 -8.21 -1.57 0.57
CA GLU A 19 -9.52 -2.16 0.81
C GLU A 19 -9.45 -3.13 1.99
N ARG A 20 -10.52 -3.17 2.78
CA ARG A 20 -10.79 -4.23 3.75
C ARG A 20 -12.09 -4.92 3.35
N LYS A 21 -12.00 -6.18 2.92
CA LYS A 21 -13.15 -6.99 2.49
C LYS A 21 -13.30 -8.20 3.39
N LYS A 22 -14.50 -8.40 3.95
CA LYS A 22 -14.84 -9.62 4.70
C LYS A 22 -15.49 -10.62 3.75
N ASP A 23 -14.96 -11.83 3.71
CA ASP A 23 -15.61 -12.96 3.06
C ASP A 23 -16.39 -13.75 4.09
N ILE A 24 -17.69 -13.47 4.12
CA ILE A 24 -18.66 -14.08 5.05
C ILE A 24 -19.00 -15.52 4.68
N ASN A 25 -18.62 -15.98 3.48
CA ASN A 25 -18.90 -17.34 3.03
C ASN A 25 -17.74 -18.31 3.37
N ALA A 26 -16.55 -17.78 3.69
CA ALA A 26 -15.43 -18.59 4.16
C ALA A 26 -15.65 -19.03 5.62
N ASN A 27 -15.19 -20.25 5.95
CA ASN A 27 -15.21 -20.78 7.32
C ASN A 27 -13.80 -21.27 7.73
N PRO A 28 -13.08 -20.54 8.61
CA PRO A 28 -13.49 -19.32 9.31
C PRO A 28 -13.61 -18.11 8.37
N VAL A 29 -14.35 -17.07 8.80
CA VAL A 29 -14.48 -15.79 8.06
C VAL A 29 -13.10 -15.22 7.78
N ILE A 30 -12.81 -14.93 6.52
CA ILE A 30 -11.54 -14.35 6.09
C ILE A 30 -11.71 -12.84 5.91
N ILE A 31 -10.74 -12.06 6.42
CA ILE A 31 -10.65 -10.61 6.17
C ILE A 31 -9.49 -10.38 5.20
N TYR A 32 -9.81 -10.01 3.97
CA TYR A 32 -8.86 -9.57 2.98
C TYR A 32 -8.49 -8.10 3.24
N ARG A 33 -7.19 -7.84 3.34
CA ARG A 33 -6.61 -6.51 3.47
C ARG A 33 -5.63 -6.35 2.33
N THR A 34 -6.01 -5.60 1.31
CA THR A 34 -5.23 -5.45 0.08
C THR A 34 -5.12 -4.00 -0.33
N GLY A 35 -4.08 -3.66 -1.08
CA GLY A 35 -3.92 -2.32 -1.62
C GLY A 35 -3.06 -2.30 -2.87
N VAL A 36 -3.07 -1.14 -3.51
CA VAL A 36 -2.23 -0.81 -4.66
C VAL A 36 -1.47 0.46 -4.33
N LEU A 37 -0.16 0.46 -4.53
CA LEU A 37 0.72 1.62 -4.42
C LEU A 37 1.29 1.94 -5.79
N GLU A 38 1.24 3.20 -6.21
CA GLU A 38 1.84 3.68 -7.45
C GLU A 38 2.84 4.79 -7.14
N ILE A 39 4.11 4.53 -7.45
CA ILE A 39 5.23 5.42 -7.14
C ILE A 39 6.24 5.47 -8.30
N PRO A 40 6.94 6.59 -8.50
CA PRO A 40 7.86 6.77 -9.63
C PRO A 40 9.24 6.15 -9.44
N LYS A 41 9.48 5.51 -8.29
CA LYS A 41 10.78 4.99 -7.91
C LYS A 41 10.65 3.52 -7.54
N TYR A 42 11.59 2.71 -8.02
CA TYR A 42 11.69 1.32 -7.59
C TYR A 42 12.11 1.23 -6.12
N ILE A 43 11.40 0.41 -5.35
CA ILE A 43 11.69 0.12 -3.94
C ILE A 43 11.57 -1.39 -3.75
N ASP A 44 12.70 -2.03 -3.50
CA ASP A 44 12.84 -3.49 -3.37
C ASP A 44 11.96 -4.11 -2.28
N GLU A 45 11.85 -3.44 -1.13
CA GLU A 45 11.04 -3.92 -0.01
C GLU A 45 10.19 -2.79 0.56
N ILE A 46 8.86 -2.98 0.58
CA ILE A 46 7.91 -2.01 1.12
C ILE A 46 7.23 -2.64 2.34
N LYS A 47 7.52 -2.11 3.53
CA LYS A 47 6.98 -2.56 4.81
C LYS A 47 5.96 -1.60 5.40
N THR A 48 6.13 -0.30 5.15
CA THR A 48 5.19 0.73 5.59
C THR A 48 4.95 1.77 4.51
N ILE A 49 3.71 2.27 4.44
CA ILE A 49 3.32 3.43 3.63
C ILE A 49 2.62 4.40 4.58
N GLU A 50 3.00 5.66 4.53
CA GLU A 50 2.39 6.68 5.37
C GLU A 50 2.16 7.95 4.56
N ASN A 51 1.02 8.60 4.77
CA ASN A 51 0.77 9.97 4.32
C ASN A 51 0.15 10.77 5.48
N ASP A 52 -0.34 11.97 5.19
CA ASP A 52 -0.94 12.84 6.21
C ASP A 52 -2.15 12.22 6.91
N LYS A 53 -2.91 11.35 6.24
CA LYS A 53 -4.18 10.80 6.75
C LYS A 53 -4.08 9.36 7.24
N TYR A 54 -3.15 8.58 6.71
CA TYR A 54 -3.09 7.14 6.94
C TYR A 54 -1.67 6.65 7.17
N LYS A 55 -1.53 5.63 8.00
CA LYS A 55 -0.32 4.81 8.14
C LYS A 55 -0.69 3.35 7.95
N ILE A 56 -0.02 2.67 7.02
CA ILE A 56 -0.20 1.26 6.71
C ILE A 56 1.06 0.52 7.14
N ASN A 57 0.90 -0.55 7.92
CA ASN A 57 1.97 -1.39 8.43
C ASN A 57 1.80 -2.85 7.98
N GLY A 58 2.90 -3.61 8.04
CA GLY A 58 2.89 -5.04 7.73
C GLY A 58 2.68 -5.31 6.25
N ILE A 59 3.21 -4.44 5.38
CA ILE A 59 3.04 -4.58 3.93
C ILE A 59 3.84 -5.79 3.42
N ASN A 60 3.16 -6.61 2.62
CA ASN A 60 3.72 -7.72 1.88
C ASN A 60 3.30 -7.60 0.41
N VAL A 61 4.22 -7.14 -0.43
CA VAL A 61 4.03 -7.01 -1.88
C VAL A 61 4.02 -8.40 -2.50
N TYR A 62 2.97 -8.70 -3.27
CA TYR A 62 2.85 -9.99 -3.97
C TYR A 62 2.86 -9.85 -5.49
N LYS A 63 2.80 -8.63 -6.02
CA LYS A 63 2.91 -8.36 -7.46
C LYS A 63 3.43 -6.95 -7.70
N GLU A 64 4.31 -6.85 -8.67
CA GLU A 64 4.88 -5.60 -9.18
C GLU A 64 4.55 -5.50 -10.68
N THR A 65 4.13 -4.31 -11.13
CA THR A 65 3.86 -4.03 -12.53
C THR A 65 4.70 -2.84 -12.97
N PHE A 66 5.54 -3.07 -13.97
CA PHE A 66 6.39 -2.07 -14.61
C PHE A 66 5.75 -1.69 -15.95
N VAL A 67 5.33 -0.44 -16.10
CA VAL A 67 4.71 0.05 -17.33
C VAL A 67 5.73 0.90 -18.09
N SER A 68 5.92 0.62 -19.38
CA SER A 68 6.97 1.26 -20.19
C SER A 68 6.69 2.72 -20.55
N GLU A 69 5.41 3.11 -20.62
CA GLU A 69 4.96 4.45 -21.03
C GLU A 69 4.54 5.33 -19.85
N GLU A 70 4.52 4.78 -18.63
CA GLU A 70 4.11 5.50 -17.43
C GLU A 70 5.33 5.67 -16.50
N ASP A 71 5.42 6.82 -15.87
CA ASP A 71 6.50 7.13 -14.92
C ASP A 71 6.28 6.50 -13.54
N TYR A 72 5.47 5.43 -13.41
CA TYR A 72 5.21 4.77 -12.13
C TYR A 72 5.29 3.25 -12.21
N ILE A 73 5.64 2.67 -11.06
CA ILE A 73 5.61 1.25 -10.78
C ILE A 73 4.42 1.01 -9.86
N ALA A 74 3.58 0.04 -10.20
CA ALA A 74 2.45 -0.36 -9.39
C ALA A 74 2.78 -1.61 -8.55
N TYR A 75 2.54 -1.53 -7.25
CA TYR A 75 2.75 -2.61 -6.29
C TYR A 75 1.40 -3.03 -5.73
N GLU A 76 1.00 -4.28 -5.95
CA GLU A 76 -0.14 -4.87 -5.27
C GLU A 76 0.34 -5.59 -4.01
N PHE A 77 -0.31 -5.31 -2.89
CA PHE A 77 0.15 -5.79 -1.59
C PHE A 77 -0.98 -6.21 -0.66
N LYS A 78 -0.64 -7.07 0.29
CA LYS A 78 -1.42 -7.31 1.52
C LYS A 78 -0.83 -6.47 2.65
N PHE A 79 -1.64 -6.16 3.65
CA PHE A 79 -1.19 -5.43 4.83
C PHE A 79 -1.86 -5.95 6.11
N ASP A 80 -1.21 -5.73 7.25
CA ASP A 80 -1.71 -6.17 8.55
C ASP A 80 -2.63 -5.12 9.17
N GLU A 81 -2.17 -3.87 9.18
CA GLU A 81 -2.81 -2.78 9.91
C GLU A 81 -2.90 -1.48 9.09
N ILE A 82 -3.97 -0.73 9.35
CA ILE A 82 -4.15 0.63 8.86
C ILE A 82 -4.60 1.52 10.02
N PHE A 83 -3.88 2.62 10.21
CA PHE A 83 -4.19 3.67 11.17
C PHE A 83 -4.71 4.90 10.42
N ILE A 84 -5.84 5.44 10.89
CA ILE A 84 -6.36 6.72 10.42
C ILE A 84 -5.87 7.77 11.41
N LYS A 85 -5.17 8.78 10.91
CA LYS A 85 -4.63 9.87 11.72
C LYS A 85 -5.74 10.89 11.96
N ASP A 86 -6.06 11.13 13.22
CA ASP A 86 -6.83 12.29 13.63
C ASP A 86 -5.90 13.49 13.53
N ASN A 87 -6.19 14.38 12.58
CA ASN A 87 -5.47 15.65 12.44
C ASN A 87 -5.85 16.61 13.56
#